data_AF-A0A1I1YAQ2-F1
#
_entry.id   AF-A0A1I1YAQ2-F1
#
_cell.length_a   1.000
_cell.length_b   1.000
_cell.length_c   1.000
_cell.angle_alpha   90.00
_cell.angle_beta   90.00
_cell.angle_gamma   90.00
#
_symmetry.space_group_name_H-M   'P 1'
#
loop_
_entity.id
_entity.type
_entity.pdbx_description
1 polymer ?
#
loop_
_entity_poly.entity_id
_entity_poly.type
_entity_poly.pdbx_seq_one_letter_code
_entity_poly.pdbx_strand_id
1 'polypeptide(L)'
;MNNEAQTSSAWMYGAAILLVLVIGAGGLYLALAGYFSRGELGTKDYYAVLQGVEFDNRGSKEPNPILKENVNGSGLDVLGVTGTDAAATRVWVILNRTSPDGHPLVIPQGIPLRAHCEAISAVISAKDVMDAPKQYLLSGCVHSS
;
A
#
# COMPACT_ATOMS: atom_id res chain seq x y z
N MET A 1 20.99 -51.69 -41.30
CA MET A 1 19.76 -50.93 -41.01
C MET A 1 19.37 -51.31 -39.59
N ASN A 2 19.58 -50.45 -38.58
CA ASN A 2 19.06 -50.59 -37.20
C ASN A 2 19.45 -49.39 -36.29
N ASN A 3 19.38 -48.15 -36.78
CA ASN A 3 19.72 -46.95 -35.98
C ASN A 3 18.51 -46.08 -35.58
N GLU A 4 17.28 -46.50 -35.88
CA GLU A 4 16.10 -45.63 -35.72
C GLU A 4 15.40 -45.75 -34.36
N ALA A 5 15.71 -46.77 -33.56
CA ALA A 5 15.05 -46.98 -32.25
C ALA A 5 15.71 -46.21 -31.09
N GLN A 6 16.94 -45.71 -31.25
CA GLN A 6 17.73 -45.15 -30.15
C GLN A 6 17.59 -43.62 -30.00
N THR A 7 17.04 -42.93 -31.01
CA THR A 7 16.83 -41.48 -30.98
C THR A 7 15.56 -41.05 -30.23
N SER A 8 14.60 -41.96 -30.05
CA SER A 8 13.28 -41.67 -29.46
C SER A 8 13.32 -41.37 -27.95
N SER A 9 14.25 -41.94 -27.20
CA SER A 9 14.27 -41.74 -25.74
C SER A 9 14.99 -40.45 -25.34
N ALA A 10 16.03 -40.06 -26.06
CA ALA A 10 16.87 -38.90 -25.72
C ALA A 10 16.10 -37.56 -25.77
N TRP A 11 15.20 -37.38 -26.75
CA TRP A 11 14.40 -36.15 -26.85
C TRP A 11 13.34 -36.06 -25.75
N MET A 12 12.79 -37.19 -25.29
CA MET A 12 11.85 -37.22 -24.18
C MET A 12 12.50 -36.82 -22.87
N TYR A 13 13.73 -37.29 -22.60
CA TYR A 13 14.48 -36.86 -21.42
C TYR A 13 14.84 -35.37 -21.48
N GLY A 14 15.25 -34.87 -22.66
CA GLY A 14 15.50 -33.45 -22.88
C GLY A 14 14.26 -32.59 -22.62
N ALA A 15 13.11 -32.99 -23.15
CA ALA A 15 11.84 -32.31 -22.93
C ALA A 15 11.41 -32.31 -21.46
N ALA A 16 11.59 -33.43 -20.75
CA ALA A 16 11.26 -33.54 -19.33
C ALA A 16 12.15 -32.63 -18.46
N ILE A 17 13.45 -32.57 -18.73
CA ILE A 17 14.38 -31.67 -18.01
C ILE A 17 13.99 -30.21 -18.26
N LEU A 18 13.69 -29.86 -19.50
CA LEU A 18 13.33 -28.49 -19.87
C LEU A 18 12.00 -28.08 -19.22
N LEU A 19 11.03 -28.99 -19.16
CA LEU A 19 9.76 -28.78 -18.46
C LEU A 19 9.98 -28.54 -16.96
N VAL A 20 10.82 -29.34 -16.29
CA VAL A 20 11.15 -29.16 -14.88
C VAL A 20 11.85 -27.82 -14.64
N LEU A 21 12.74 -27.39 -15.53
CA LEU A 21 13.39 -26.09 -15.44
C LEU A 21 12.40 -24.94 -15.60
N VAL A 22 11.47 -25.02 -16.56
CA VAL A 22 10.44 -23.99 -16.75
C VAL A 22 9.49 -23.92 -15.55
N ILE A 23 9.03 -25.06 -15.04
CA ILE A 23 8.17 -25.11 -13.85
C ILE A 23 8.93 -24.60 -12.62
N GLY A 24 10.18 -25.01 -12.45
CA GLY A 24 11.04 -24.56 -11.35
C GLY A 24 11.31 -23.06 -11.39
N ALA A 25 11.63 -22.51 -12.56
CA ALA A 25 11.82 -21.08 -12.75
C ALA A 25 10.53 -20.29 -12.52
N GLY A 26 9.39 -20.78 -13.01
CA GLY A 26 8.07 -20.16 -12.79
C GLY A 26 7.66 -20.16 -11.31
N GLY A 27 7.85 -21.29 -10.62
CA GLY A 27 7.60 -21.39 -9.18
C GLY A 27 8.50 -20.47 -8.36
N LEU A 28 9.80 -20.40 -8.71
CA LEU A 28 10.74 -19.49 -8.06
C LEU A 28 10.38 -18.03 -8.30
N TYR A 29 10.00 -17.66 -9.52
CA TYR A 29 9.54 -16.31 -9.85
C TYR A 29 8.31 -15.91 -9.02
N LEU A 30 7.29 -16.77 -8.93
CA LEU A 30 6.10 -16.51 -8.13
C LEU A 30 6.42 -16.39 -6.63
N ALA A 31 7.31 -17.25 -6.11
CA ALA A 31 7.75 -17.18 -4.72
C ALA A 31 8.48 -15.87 -4.41
N LEU A 32 9.40 -15.46 -5.30
CA LEU A 32 10.13 -14.20 -5.16
C LEU A 32 9.21 -12.99 -5.29
N ALA A 33 8.29 -12.99 -6.27
CA ALA A 33 7.32 -11.90 -6.46
C ALA A 33 6.45 -11.72 -5.21
N GLY A 34 5.94 -12.82 -4.62
CA GLY A 34 5.19 -12.77 -3.36
C GLY A 34 6.03 -12.29 -2.18
N TYR A 35 7.31 -12.66 -2.12
CA TYR A 35 8.21 -12.23 -1.06
C TYR A 35 8.56 -10.73 -1.15
N PHE A 36 8.92 -10.24 -2.34
CA PHE A 36 9.24 -8.82 -2.54
C PHE A 36 8.02 -7.90 -2.41
N SER A 37 6.82 -8.40 -2.69
CA SER A 37 5.56 -7.67 -2.47
C SER A 37 5.24 -7.45 -0.98
N ARG A 38 5.89 -8.20 -0.08
CA ARG A 38 5.68 -8.11 1.38
C ARG A 38 6.74 -7.29 2.10
N GLY A 39 7.72 -6.72 1.40
CA GLY A 39 8.79 -5.89 1.99
C GLY A 39 8.58 -4.39 1.80
N GLU A 40 9.51 -3.57 2.30
CA GLU A 40 9.52 -2.09 2.14
C GLU A 40 9.33 -1.66 0.68
N LEU A 41 9.89 -2.42 -0.27
CA LEU A 41 9.74 -2.20 -1.71
C LEU A 41 8.30 -2.33 -2.20
N GLY A 42 7.50 -3.23 -1.61
CA GLY A 42 6.09 -3.44 -1.96
C GLY A 42 5.16 -2.32 -1.49
N THR A 43 5.62 -1.47 -0.57
CA THR A 43 4.87 -0.28 -0.12
C THR A 43 5.41 1.03 -0.67
N LYS A 44 6.49 0.98 -1.46
CA LYS A 44 7.19 2.15 -1.99
C LYS A 44 6.25 3.08 -2.76
N ASP A 45 5.38 2.54 -3.60
CA ASP A 45 4.47 3.33 -4.42
C ASP A 45 3.44 4.08 -3.57
N TYR A 46 2.96 3.47 -2.48
CA TYR A 46 2.05 4.11 -1.54
C TYR A 46 2.71 5.27 -0.80
N TYR A 47 3.95 5.07 -0.33
CA TYR A 47 4.70 6.12 0.33
C TYR A 47 5.11 7.24 -0.62
N ALA A 48 5.40 6.93 -1.89
CA ALA A 48 5.66 7.94 -2.92
C ALA A 48 4.41 8.81 -3.17
N VAL A 49 3.21 8.20 -3.24
CA VAL A 49 1.95 8.94 -3.34
C VAL A 49 1.75 9.83 -2.13
N LEU A 50 1.91 9.28 -0.92
CA LEU A 50 1.79 10.05 0.32
C LEU A 50 2.77 11.23 0.35
N GLN A 51 4.05 11.01 0.01
CA GLN A 51 5.07 12.06 -0.03
C GLN A 51 4.74 13.14 -1.07
N GLY A 52 4.24 12.75 -2.25
CA GLY A 52 3.79 13.71 -3.25
C GLY A 52 2.65 14.59 -2.73
N VAL A 53 1.65 13.98 -2.08
CA VAL A 53 0.54 14.73 -1.47
C VAL A 53 1.04 15.65 -0.36
N GLU A 54 1.94 15.19 0.50
CA GLU A 54 2.52 16.02 1.55
C GLU A 54 3.26 17.21 0.96
N PHE A 55 4.10 17.00 -0.05
CA PHE A 55 4.86 18.05 -0.71
C PHE A 55 3.94 19.10 -1.35
N ASP A 56 2.91 18.66 -2.09
CA ASP A 56 1.95 19.55 -2.76
C ASP A 56 1.11 20.38 -1.79
N ASN A 57 0.96 19.91 -0.54
CA ASN A 57 0.18 20.56 0.49
C ASN A 57 1.07 21.12 1.63
N ARG A 58 2.39 21.13 1.43
CA ARG A 58 3.35 21.62 2.41
C ARG A 58 3.15 23.12 2.60
N GLY A 59 2.73 23.52 3.79
CA GLY A 59 2.41 24.91 4.13
C GLY A 59 0.93 25.28 3.99
N SER A 60 0.05 24.33 3.65
CA SER A 60 -1.39 24.54 3.78
C SER A 60 -1.77 24.81 5.23
N LYS A 61 -2.49 25.91 5.47
CA LYS A 61 -3.02 26.30 6.79
C LYS A 61 -4.48 25.90 6.97
N GLU A 62 -5.03 25.08 6.07
CA GLU A 62 -6.41 24.62 6.16
C GLU A 62 -6.61 23.85 7.48
N PRO A 63 -7.50 24.29 8.39
CA PRO A 63 -7.70 23.61 9.66
C PRO A 63 -8.50 22.31 9.51
N ASN A 64 -9.32 22.17 8.46
CA ASN A 64 -10.21 21.04 8.26
C ASN A 64 -9.51 19.85 7.60
N PRO A 65 -9.99 18.60 7.78
CA PRO A 65 -9.49 17.45 7.03
C PRO A 65 -9.58 17.68 5.52
N ILE A 66 -8.55 17.25 4.77
CA ILE A 66 -8.51 17.32 3.31
C ILE A 66 -8.59 15.90 2.78
N LEU A 67 -9.65 15.61 2.03
CA LEU A 67 -9.76 14.36 1.30
C LEU A 67 -9.24 14.56 -0.13
N LYS A 68 -8.35 13.66 -0.57
CA LYS A 68 -7.86 13.57 -1.95
C LYS A 68 -8.22 12.20 -2.48
N GLU A 69 -9.08 12.18 -3.49
CA GLU A 69 -9.58 10.94 -4.10
C GLU A 69 -8.76 10.59 -5.33
N ASN A 70 -8.52 9.29 -5.54
CA ASN A 70 -7.81 8.76 -6.71
C ASN A 70 -6.53 9.57 -7.07
N VAL A 71 -5.65 9.75 -6.08
CA VAL A 71 -4.47 10.62 -6.22
C VAL A 71 -3.63 10.21 -7.42
N ASN A 72 -3.46 11.12 -8.38
CA ASN A 72 -2.69 10.91 -9.61
C ASN A 72 -3.09 9.65 -10.40
N GLY A 73 -4.37 9.22 -10.32
CA GLY A 73 -4.85 8.04 -11.03
C GLY A 73 -4.42 6.70 -10.39
N SER A 74 -3.83 6.73 -9.19
CA SER A 74 -3.36 5.52 -8.48
C SER A 74 -4.49 4.64 -7.93
N GLY A 75 -5.73 5.12 -7.92
CA GLY A 75 -6.86 4.50 -7.22
C GLY A 75 -6.79 4.62 -5.70
N LEU A 76 -5.88 5.43 -5.17
CA LEU A 76 -5.71 5.62 -3.72
C LEU A 76 -6.46 6.85 -3.25
N ASP A 77 -7.19 6.68 -2.16
CA ASP A 77 -7.85 7.77 -1.45
C ASP A 77 -7.03 8.12 -0.20
N VAL A 78 -6.70 9.40 -0.06
CA VAL A 78 -5.81 9.91 0.99
C VAL A 78 -6.53 10.98 1.79
N LEU A 79 -6.52 10.84 3.11
CA LEU A 79 -7.03 11.83 4.04
C LEU A 79 -5.88 12.52 4.77
N GLY A 80 -5.81 13.84 4.65
CA GLY A 80 -4.92 14.70 5.41
C GLY A 80 -5.62 15.32 6.60
N VAL A 81 -5.10 15.11 7.79
CA VAL A 81 -5.59 15.67 9.06
C VAL A 81 -4.50 16.45 9.75
N THR A 82 -4.87 17.47 10.52
CA THR A 82 -3.89 18.29 11.26
C THR A 82 -3.26 17.44 12.37
N GLY A 83 -1.94 17.53 12.51
CA GLY A 83 -1.18 16.91 13.60
C GLY A 83 -1.18 17.75 14.87
N THR A 84 -0.73 17.17 15.98
CA THR A 84 -0.63 17.88 17.28
C THR A 84 0.60 18.79 17.41
N ASP A 85 1.52 18.79 16.45
CA ASP A 85 2.80 19.47 16.57
C ASP A 85 2.70 21.00 16.39
N ALA A 86 3.70 21.72 16.90
CA ALA A 86 3.78 23.18 16.82
C ALA A 86 3.94 23.71 15.38
N ALA A 87 4.31 22.83 14.44
CA ALA A 87 4.51 23.16 13.03
C ALA A 87 3.22 23.04 12.18
N ALA A 88 2.09 22.63 12.78
CA ALA A 88 0.85 22.35 12.07
C ALA A 88 1.04 21.35 10.92
N THR A 89 1.89 20.35 11.14
CA THR A 89 2.18 19.31 10.15
C THR A 89 0.94 18.48 9.94
N ARG A 90 0.59 18.23 8.67
CA ARG A 90 -0.52 17.35 8.33
C ARG A 90 -0.07 15.89 8.32
N VAL A 91 -0.87 15.04 8.94
CA VAL A 91 -0.76 13.60 8.84
C VAL A 91 -1.66 13.11 7.72
N TRP A 92 -1.08 12.45 6.75
CA TRP A 92 -1.70 11.89 5.57
C TRP A 92 -1.85 10.38 5.75
N VAL A 93 -3.06 9.87 5.53
CA VAL A 93 -3.43 8.48 5.75
C VAL A 93 -4.11 7.95 4.49
N ILE A 94 -3.67 6.81 3.96
CA ILE A 94 -4.40 6.12 2.89
C ILE A 94 -5.61 5.40 3.50
N LEU A 95 -6.80 5.62 2.92
CA LEU A 95 -8.07 5.12 3.45
C LEU A 95 -8.42 3.71 2.95
N ASN A 96 -8.01 3.38 1.72
CA ASN A 96 -8.49 2.20 0.99
C ASN A 96 -7.40 1.13 0.75
N ARG A 97 -6.24 1.26 1.42
CA ARG A 97 -5.13 0.29 1.39
C ARG A 97 -4.43 0.24 2.75
N THR A 98 -3.78 -0.88 3.02
CA THR A 98 -2.89 -1.11 4.18
C THR A 98 -1.53 -1.60 3.71
N SER A 99 -0.55 -1.57 4.61
CA SER A 99 0.69 -2.31 4.40
C SER A 99 0.41 -3.82 4.30
N PRO A 100 1.35 -4.62 3.76
CA PRO A 100 1.27 -6.08 3.76
C PRO A 100 1.04 -6.70 5.13
N ASP A 101 1.51 -6.04 6.19
CA ASP A 101 1.33 -6.45 7.58
C ASP A 101 -0.01 -5.98 8.19
N GLY A 102 -0.87 -5.33 7.40
CA GLY A 102 -2.19 -4.87 7.82
C GLY A 102 -2.18 -3.54 8.58
N HIS A 103 -1.05 -2.83 8.62
CA HIS A 103 -0.96 -1.53 9.27
C HIS A 103 -1.43 -0.39 8.34
N PRO A 104 -1.97 0.71 8.91
CA PRO A 104 -2.31 1.89 8.12
C PRO A 104 -1.05 2.51 7.51
N LEU A 105 -1.14 2.97 6.27
CA LEU A 105 -0.07 3.67 5.58
C LEU A 105 -0.19 5.17 5.86
N VAL A 106 0.77 5.72 6.61
CA VAL A 106 0.71 7.09 7.15
C VAL A 106 2.02 7.83 7.02
N ILE A 107 1.96 9.14 6.75
CA ILE A 107 3.10 10.06 6.91
C ILE A 107 2.67 11.42 7.49
N PRO A 108 3.53 12.13 8.22
CA PRO A 108 4.74 11.61 8.84
C PRO A 108 4.40 10.58 9.94
N GLN A 109 5.28 9.62 10.14
CA GLN A 109 5.11 8.62 11.20
C GLN A 109 5.38 9.22 12.59
N GLY A 110 4.68 8.71 13.60
CA GLY A 110 4.90 9.09 15.00
C GLY A 110 4.31 10.44 15.42
N ILE A 111 3.65 11.17 14.53
CA ILE A 111 2.91 12.40 14.88
C ILE A 111 1.46 12.03 15.24
N PRO A 112 0.99 12.35 16.46
CA PRO A 112 -0.41 12.16 16.83
C PRO A 112 -1.35 13.04 16.00
N LEU A 113 -2.55 12.53 15.74
CA LEU A 113 -3.59 13.26 15.04
C LEU A 113 -4.23 14.31 15.97
N ARG A 114 -4.67 15.42 15.39
CA ARG A 114 -5.45 16.45 16.06
C ARG A 114 -6.62 16.87 15.16
N ALA A 115 -7.58 15.96 15.02
CA ALA A 115 -8.82 16.22 14.29
C ALA A 115 -10.03 15.89 15.17
N HIS A 116 -11.10 16.66 15.01
CA HIS A 116 -12.35 16.38 15.69
C HIS A 116 -12.94 15.05 15.22
N CYS A 117 -13.36 14.21 16.17
CA CYS A 117 -13.94 12.89 15.86
C CYS A 117 -15.16 12.98 14.93
N GLU A 118 -15.91 14.08 14.99
CA GLU A 118 -17.06 14.34 14.11
C GLU A 118 -16.64 14.43 12.63
N ALA A 119 -15.58 15.20 12.34
CA ALA A 119 -15.08 15.36 10.97
C ALA A 119 -14.50 14.05 10.42
N ILE A 120 -13.80 13.28 11.27
CA ILE A 120 -13.29 11.96 10.93
C ILE A 120 -14.44 10.98 10.66
N SER A 121 -15.46 10.97 11.52
CA SER A 121 -16.62 10.09 11.37
C SER A 121 -17.40 10.39 10.10
N ALA A 122 -17.55 11.67 9.73
CA ALA A 122 -18.20 12.06 8.49
C ALA A 122 -17.47 11.50 7.25
N VAL A 123 -16.13 11.54 7.23
CA VAL A 123 -15.34 10.95 6.15
C VAL A 123 -15.49 9.43 6.13
N ILE A 124 -15.38 8.77 7.30
CA ILE A 124 -15.53 7.31 7.41
C ILE A 124 -16.92 6.84 6.97
N SER A 125 -17.97 7.59 7.27
CA SER A 125 -19.33 7.23 6.84
C SER A 125 -19.57 7.49 5.35
N ALA A 126 -18.88 8.45 4.75
CA ALA A 126 -19.01 8.80 3.34
C ALA A 126 -18.16 7.93 2.40
N LYS A 127 -17.21 7.16 2.93
CA LYS A 127 -16.22 6.42 2.16
C LYS A 127 -16.08 4.98 2.63
N ASP A 128 -15.68 4.10 1.72
CA ASP A 128 -15.33 2.72 2.05
C ASP A 128 -13.90 2.68 2.63
N VAL A 129 -13.77 3.10 3.89
CA VAL A 129 -12.50 3.15 4.61
C VAL A 129 -12.20 1.78 5.20
N MET A 130 -11.03 1.23 4.90
CA MET A 130 -10.56 -0.04 5.47
C MET A 130 -10.46 0.04 7.00
N ASP A 131 -10.61 -1.12 7.66
CA ASP A 131 -10.67 -1.20 9.12
C ASP A 131 -9.43 -0.64 9.83
N ALA A 132 -8.22 -0.93 9.35
CA ALA A 132 -7.00 -0.46 10.01
C ALA A 132 -6.83 1.07 9.92
N PRO A 133 -6.96 1.73 8.75
CA PRO A 133 -7.03 3.20 8.67
C PRO A 133 -8.14 3.80 9.52
N LYS A 134 -9.34 3.19 9.51
CA LYS A 134 -10.48 3.63 10.32
C LYS A 134 -10.15 3.60 11.82
N GLN A 135 -9.61 2.49 12.33
CA GLN A 135 -9.21 2.36 13.74
C GLN A 135 -8.12 3.36 14.11
N TYR A 136 -7.13 3.57 13.22
CA TYR A 136 -6.08 4.56 13.43
C TYR A 136 -6.64 5.98 13.55
N LEU A 137 -7.53 6.38 12.63
CA LEU A 137 -8.14 7.70 12.64
C LEU A 137 -9.02 7.93 13.87
N LEU A 138 -9.82 6.93 14.27
CA LEU A 138 -10.71 7.02 15.44
C LEU A 138 -9.94 7.01 16.77
N SER A 139 -8.82 6.29 16.86
CA SER A 139 -8.01 6.25 18.08
C SER A 139 -7.23 7.54 18.34
N GLY A 140 -6.90 8.30 17.27
CA GLY A 140 -6.19 9.57 17.36
C GLY A 140 -7.08 10.81 17.35
N CYS A 141 -8.40 10.68 17.21
CA CYS A 141 -9.28 11.85 17.16
C CYS A 141 -9.56 12.45 18.54
N VAL A 142 -9.85 13.74 18.58
CA VAL A 142 -10.22 14.46 19.81
C VAL A 142 -11.71 14.76 19.81
N HIS A 143 -12.36 14.58 20.96
CA HIS A 143 -13.75 15.00 21.14
C HIS A 143 -13.79 16.50 21.39
N SER A 144 -14.75 17.17 20.79
CA SER A 144 -15.12 18.57 21.09
C SER A 144 -15.45 18.65 22.59
N SER A 145 -14.69 19.45 23.33
CA SER A 145 -14.95 19.77 24.74
C SER A 145 -16.00 20.85 24.87
#